data_AF-Q75L44-F1
#
_entry.id   AF-Q75L44-F1
#
_cell.length_a   1.000
_cell.length_b   1.000
_cell.length_c   1.000
_cell.angle_alpha   90.00
_cell.angle_beta   90.00
_cell.angle_gamma   90.00
#
_symmetry.space_group_name_H-M   'P 1'
#
loop_
_entity.id
_entity.type
_entity.pdbx_description
1 polymer ?
#
loop_
_entity_poly.entity_id
_entity_poly.type
_entity_poly.pdbx_seq_one_letter_code
_entity_poly.pdbx_strand_id
1 'polypeptide(L)'
;MSVSEKVVPPSSVSSSDLDPLLKDLTEKKLSFRRNVVSLAAELKDVRNKLASQEQLFVRESQTRKFAETKARSMEEEISKLQKCLNDKDEQLRSSTGCTEQYFHELDDLRSKLSVTQATAEASAASAKSAQSQCLSLLKELNEKDSSLKEHERRVNKLGEQLDHLQKDLESREYSQRQLKDEVLRIETDIMDAVAKVGSNKDNELLKILSDVSPRNIDNLNKLLNAKDAEIARLRDEIRILSAHWTNKTKELESQLEKQKRTDQELKKRILKLEFCLQESRSQIRKLQRAGEKRDKQLKELKDQVGMKQPSVPYRDDKHNFWENQSFKFIASMSMLALVMLTKR
;
A
#
# COMPACT_ATOMS: atom_id res chain seq x y z
N MET A 1 36.66 -93.08 -24.16
CA MET A 1 38.02 -93.69 -24.15
C MET A 1 37.85 -95.20 -24.14
N SER A 2 38.77 -95.95 -24.74
CA SER A 2 38.66 -97.38 -25.13
C SER A 2 37.99 -97.55 -26.51
N VAL A 3 38.53 -98.22 -27.53
CA VAL A 3 39.74 -99.05 -27.70
C VAL A 3 40.25 -98.82 -29.13
N SER A 4 41.55 -98.55 -29.29
CA SER A 4 42.26 -98.71 -30.57
C SER A 4 42.41 -100.20 -30.84
N GLU A 5 41.56 -100.76 -31.69
CA GLU A 5 41.73 -102.14 -32.15
C GLU A 5 42.58 -102.12 -33.44
N LYS A 6 43.76 -102.70 -33.28
CA LYS A 6 44.86 -102.77 -34.23
C LYS A 6 44.44 -103.60 -35.44
N VAL A 7 44.55 -102.98 -36.61
CA VAL A 7 44.40 -103.57 -37.94
C VAL A 7 45.31 -104.79 -38.08
N VAL A 8 44.70 -105.97 -38.24
CA VAL A 8 45.36 -107.19 -38.72
C VAL A 8 45.30 -107.19 -40.25
N PRO A 9 46.41 -107.40 -40.97
CA PRO A 9 46.43 -107.46 -42.43
C PRO A 9 45.88 -108.82 -42.93
N PRO A 10 45.00 -108.83 -43.95
CA PRO A 10 44.51 -110.07 -44.52
C PRO A 10 45.55 -110.66 -45.47
N SER A 11 46.07 -111.82 -45.09
CA SER A 11 46.81 -112.70 -45.99
C SER A 11 45.95 -113.05 -47.20
N SER A 12 46.44 -112.62 -48.35
CA SER A 12 46.20 -113.15 -49.69
C SER A 12 46.32 -114.67 -49.76
N VAL A 13 45.80 -115.26 -50.85
CA VAL A 13 45.81 -116.68 -51.29
C VAL A 13 44.47 -117.36 -50.94
N SER A 14 43.67 -117.93 -51.84
CA SER A 14 43.84 -118.36 -53.23
C SER A 14 42.52 -118.24 -54.00
N SER A 15 42.61 -117.68 -55.21
CA SER A 15 41.60 -117.73 -56.26
C SER A 15 41.53 -119.14 -56.85
N SER A 16 40.44 -119.85 -56.62
CA SER A 16 40.11 -121.07 -57.37
C SER A 16 38.62 -121.06 -57.69
N ASP A 17 38.34 -120.81 -58.97
CA ASP A 17 37.11 -121.11 -59.72
C ASP A 17 35.86 -121.45 -58.90
N LEU A 18 35.27 -120.41 -58.30
CA LEU A 18 33.94 -120.49 -57.71
C LEU A 18 32.89 -120.19 -58.78
N ASP A 19 31.86 -121.03 -58.82
CA ASP A 19 30.61 -120.87 -59.56
C ASP A 19 30.13 -119.41 -59.51
N PRO A 20 29.82 -118.76 -60.65
CA PRO A 20 29.31 -117.39 -60.70
C PRO A 20 28.19 -117.10 -59.70
N LEU A 21 27.34 -118.08 -59.40
CA LEU A 21 26.25 -117.94 -58.41
C LEU A 21 26.75 -117.84 -56.97
N LEU A 22 27.78 -118.62 -56.59
CA LEU A 22 28.36 -118.58 -55.25
C LEU A 22 29.15 -117.29 -55.01
N LYS A 23 29.80 -116.76 -56.06
CA LYS A 23 30.50 -115.48 -56.00
C LYS A 23 29.52 -114.32 -55.82
N ASP A 24 28.43 -114.29 -56.59
CA ASP A 24 27.35 -113.29 -56.44
C ASP A 24 26.69 -113.36 -55.05
N LEU A 25 26.42 -114.57 -54.54
CA LEU A 25 25.85 -114.74 -53.20
C LEU A 25 26.80 -114.22 -52.10
N THR A 26 28.10 -114.48 -52.25
CA THR A 26 29.14 -113.99 -51.32
C THR A 26 29.26 -112.47 -51.40
N GLU A 27 29.23 -111.89 -52.59
CA GLU A 27 29.26 -110.44 -52.81
C GLU A 27 28.01 -109.76 -52.25
N LYS A 28 26.81 -110.31 -52.50
CA LYS A 28 25.55 -109.86 -51.89
C LYS A 28 25.56 -109.97 -50.37
N LYS A 29 26.13 -111.04 -49.80
CA LYS A 29 26.27 -111.19 -48.34
C LYS A 29 27.22 -110.15 -47.76
N LEU A 30 28.35 -109.89 -48.41
CA LEU A 30 29.31 -108.86 -47.99
C LEU A 30 28.74 -107.44 -48.15
N SER A 31 28.04 -107.16 -49.25
CA SER A 31 27.37 -105.88 -49.48
C SER A 31 26.25 -105.66 -48.46
N PHE A 32 25.44 -106.69 -48.17
CA PHE A 32 24.43 -106.66 -47.11
C PHE A 32 25.07 -106.40 -45.74
N ARG A 33 26.15 -107.11 -45.38
CA ARG A 33 26.88 -106.84 -44.13
C ARG A 33 27.40 -105.40 -44.06
N ARG A 34 27.97 -104.88 -45.16
CA ARG A 34 28.43 -103.48 -45.25
C ARG A 34 27.28 -102.50 -45.07
N ASN A 35 26.13 -102.77 -45.70
CA ASN A 35 24.92 -101.95 -45.59
C ASN A 35 24.36 -101.97 -44.16
N VAL A 36 24.31 -103.13 -43.51
CA VAL A 36 23.87 -103.25 -42.10
C VAL A 36 24.81 -102.49 -41.17
N VAL A 37 26.12 -102.57 -41.38
CA VAL A 37 27.11 -101.80 -40.60
C VAL A 37 26.97 -100.29 -40.86
N SER A 38 26.78 -99.87 -42.11
CA SER A 38 26.52 -98.45 -42.46
C SER A 38 25.24 -97.95 -41.80
N LEU A 39 24.15 -98.71 -41.91
CA LEU A 39 22.87 -98.37 -41.31
C LEU A 39 22.97 -98.29 -39.78
N ALA A 40 23.70 -99.21 -39.13
CA ALA A 40 23.92 -99.15 -37.69
C ALA A 40 24.74 -97.92 -37.27
N ALA A 41 25.75 -97.54 -38.07
CA ALA A 41 26.54 -96.33 -37.84
C ALA A 41 25.71 -95.05 -38.03
N GLU A 42 24.91 -94.97 -39.09
CA GLU A 42 23.96 -93.88 -39.34
C GLU A 42 22.92 -93.77 -38.22
N LEU A 43 22.36 -94.89 -37.78
CA LEU A 43 21.37 -94.92 -36.69
C LEU A 43 21.99 -94.48 -35.36
N LYS A 44 23.25 -94.84 -35.09
CA LYS A 44 24.01 -94.33 -33.94
C LYS A 44 24.27 -92.83 -34.04
N ASP A 45 24.66 -92.32 -35.21
CA ASP A 45 24.88 -90.89 -35.45
C ASP A 45 23.59 -90.09 -35.28
N VAL A 46 22.49 -90.55 -35.87
CA VAL A 46 21.16 -89.95 -35.70
C VAL A 46 20.74 -89.94 -34.24
N ARG A 47 20.97 -91.01 -33.47
CA ARG A 47 20.71 -91.03 -32.02
C ARG A 47 21.55 -90.02 -31.25
N ASN A 48 22.84 -89.89 -31.58
CA ASN A 48 23.72 -88.90 -30.94
C ASN A 48 23.29 -87.46 -31.26
N LYS A 49 22.89 -87.20 -32.52
CA LYS A 49 22.33 -85.90 -32.95
C LYS A 49 21.03 -85.60 -32.24
N LEU A 50 20.11 -86.57 -32.16
CA LEU A 50 18.85 -86.42 -31.43
C LEU A 50 19.08 -86.09 -29.96
N ALA A 51 19.96 -86.84 -29.28
CA ALA A 51 20.32 -86.56 -27.87
C ALA A 51 20.96 -85.17 -27.69
N SER A 52 21.82 -84.75 -28.63
CA SER A 52 22.42 -83.41 -28.61
C SER A 52 21.38 -82.31 -28.82
N GLN A 53 20.42 -82.54 -29.72
CA GLN A 53 19.31 -81.63 -29.99
C GLN A 53 18.35 -81.53 -28.79
N GLU A 54 18.04 -82.65 -28.13
CA GLU A 54 17.26 -82.66 -26.88
C GLU A 54 17.96 -81.86 -25.79
N GLN A 55 19.29 -82.01 -25.63
CA GLN A 55 20.06 -81.25 -24.65
C GLN A 55 20.07 -79.74 -24.98
N LEU A 56 20.23 -79.36 -26.25
CA LEU A 56 20.14 -77.97 -26.69
C LEU A 56 18.75 -77.40 -26.43
N PHE A 57 17.69 -78.16 -26.72
CA PHE A 57 16.31 -77.75 -26.47
C PHE A 57 16.03 -77.54 -24.98
N VAL A 58 16.55 -78.39 -24.10
CA VAL A 58 16.43 -78.21 -22.64
C VAL A 58 17.14 -76.93 -22.18
N ARG A 59 18.38 -76.69 -22.62
CA ARG A 59 19.11 -75.46 -22.26
C ARG A 59 18.39 -74.21 -22.77
N GLU A 60 17.96 -74.23 -24.02
CA GLU A 60 17.22 -73.14 -24.64
C GLU A 60 15.87 -72.87 -23.95
N SER A 61 15.17 -73.92 -23.52
CA SER A 61 13.94 -73.78 -22.72
C SER A 61 14.21 -73.15 -21.35
N GLN A 62 15.31 -73.51 -20.69
CA GLN A 62 15.72 -72.92 -19.41
C GLN A 62 16.13 -71.45 -19.56
N THR A 63 16.95 -71.12 -20.56
CA THR A 63 17.39 -69.73 -20.83
C THR A 63 16.21 -68.86 -21.21
N ARG A 64 15.27 -69.36 -22.02
CA ARG A 64 14.01 -68.66 -22.35
C ARG A 64 13.16 -68.39 -21.12
N LYS A 65 12.95 -69.39 -20.26
CA LYS A 65 12.21 -69.20 -18.99
C LYS A 65 12.85 -68.13 -18.10
N PHE A 66 14.18 -68.12 -17.98
CA PHE A 66 14.91 -67.10 -17.22
C PHE A 66 14.79 -65.70 -17.86
N ALA A 67 14.87 -65.60 -19.18
CA ALA A 67 14.68 -64.34 -19.89
C ALA A 67 13.25 -63.81 -19.74
N GLU A 68 12.24 -64.69 -19.79
CA GLU A 68 10.83 -64.34 -19.57
C GLU A 68 10.57 -63.83 -18.15
N THR A 69 11.10 -64.48 -17.11
CA THR A 69 10.93 -64.01 -15.73
C THR A 69 11.62 -62.67 -15.50
N LYS A 70 12.81 -62.46 -16.08
CA LYS A 70 13.50 -61.17 -16.05
C LYS A 70 12.74 -60.08 -16.79
N ALA A 71 12.19 -60.38 -17.98
CA ALA A 71 11.40 -59.45 -18.77
C ALA A 71 10.13 -59.02 -18.01
N ARG A 72 9.40 -59.97 -17.39
CA ARG A 72 8.23 -59.66 -16.54
C ARG A 72 8.60 -58.79 -15.34
N SER A 73 9.70 -59.10 -14.66
CA SER A 73 10.18 -58.27 -13.54
C SER A 73 10.52 -56.84 -13.99
N MET A 74 11.16 -56.68 -15.15
CA MET A 74 11.44 -55.36 -15.71
C MET A 74 10.16 -54.60 -16.10
N GLU A 75 9.16 -55.29 -16.65
CA GLU A 75 7.85 -54.72 -17.00
C GLU A 75 7.09 -54.21 -15.76
N GLU A 76 7.13 -54.97 -14.65
CA GLU A 76 6.56 -54.55 -13.36
C GLU A 76 7.26 -53.31 -12.80
N GLU A 77 8.59 -53.24 -12.85
CA GLU A 77 9.35 -52.07 -12.40
C GLU A 77 9.08 -50.84 -13.27
N ILE A 78 9.01 -51.00 -14.60
CA ILE A 78 8.63 -49.93 -15.52
C ILE A 78 7.22 -49.41 -15.18
N SER A 79 6.27 -50.32 -14.92
CA SER A 79 4.90 -49.95 -14.55
C SER A 79 4.84 -49.16 -13.23
N LYS A 80 5.63 -49.57 -12.22
CA LYS A 80 5.76 -48.84 -10.94
C LYS A 80 6.37 -47.46 -11.14
N LEU A 81 7.45 -47.37 -11.91
CA LEU A 81 8.13 -46.10 -12.20
C LEU A 81 7.22 -45.15 -12.97
N GLN A 82 6.47 -45.64 -13.96
CA GLN A 82 5.51 -44.83 -14.72
C GLN A 82 4.41 -44.27 -13.81
N LYS A 83 3.88 -45.09 -12.90
CA LYS A 83 2.88 -44.62 -11.91
C LYS A 83 3.48 -43.54 -10.99
N CYS A 84 4.67 -43.76 -10.47
CA CYS A 84 5.37 -42.80 -9.61
C CYS A 84 5.63 -41.46 -10.33
N LEU A 85 6.03 -41.52 -11.61
CA LEU A 85 6.27 -40.34 -12.43
C LEU A 85 4.98 -39.55 -12.66
N ASN A 86 3.87 -40.22 -12.98
CA ASN A 86 2.56 -39.57 -13.12
C ASN A 86 2.09 -38.90 -11.81
N ASP A 87 2.26 -39.57 -10.66
CA ASP A 87 1.91 -39.00 -9.35
C ASP A 87 2.76 -37.74 -9.05
N LYS A 88 4.03 -37.76 -9.44
CA LYS A 88 4.94 -36.61 -9.29
C LYS A 88 4.58 -35.46 -10.23
N ASP A 89 4.20 -35.75 -11.47
CA ASP A 89 3.73 -34.74 -12.41
C ASP A 89 2.45 -34.06 -11.91
N GLU A 90 1.53 -34.80 -11.31
CA GLU A 90 0.31 -34.23 -10.71
C GLU A 90 0.62 -33.36 -9.48
N GLN A 91 1.56 -33.79 -8.63
CA GLN A 91 2.08 -32.98 -7.52
C GLN A 91 2.74 -31.68 -8.03
N LEU A 92 3.51 -31.75 -9.11
CA LEU A 92 4.15 -30.57 -9.70
C LEU A 92 3.12 -29.62 -10.32
N ARG A 93 2.11 -30.15 -11.01
CA ARG A 93 1.01 -29.34 -11.57
C ARG A 93 0.22 -28.62 -10.49
N SER A 94 -0.17 -29.33 -9.44
CA SER A 94 -0.88 -28.73 -8.29
C SER A 94 -0.02 -27.69 -7.54
N SER A 95 1.27 -27.98 -7.33
CA SER A 95 2.23 -27.01 -6.76
C SER A 95 2.42 -25.79 -7.64
N THR A 96 2.45 -25.96 -8.97
CA THR A 96 2.58 -24.86 -9.94
C THR A 96 1.33 -23.97 -9.90
N GLY A 97 0.13 -24.56 -9.96
CA GLY A 97 -1.13 -23.81 -9.86
C GLY A 97 -1.28 -23.08 -8.52
N CYS A 98 -0.86 -23.68 -7.41
CA CYS A 98 -0.83 -23.01 -6.11
C CYS A 98 0.15 -21.83 -6.09
N THR A 99 1.32 -21.99 -6.71
CA THR A 99 2.33 -20.93 -6.83
C THR A 99 1.82 -19.76 -7.68
N GLU A 100 1.13 -20.03 -8.78
CA GLU A 100 0.49 -19.00 -9.63
C GLU A 100 -0.55 -18.19 -8.86
N GLN A 101 -1.37 -18.84 -8.01
CA GLN A 101 -2.31 -18.15 -7.13
C GLN A 101 -1.60 -17.19 -6.17
N TYR A 102 -0.50 -17.64 -5.54
CA TYR A 102 0.29 -16.76 -4.68
C TYR A 102 0.91 -15.58 -5.43
N PHE A 103 1.32 -15.75 -6.68
CA PHE A 103 1.79 -14.63 -7.50
C PHE A 103 0.69 -13.61 -7.77
N HIS A 104 -0.52 -14.04 -8.11
CA HIS A 104 -1.66 -13.14 -8.28
C HIS A 104 -2.00 -12.37 -6.99
N GLU A 105 -2.01 -13.03 -5.82
CA GLU A 105 -2.22 -12.36 -4.54
C GLU A 105 -1.12 -11.34 -4.23
N LEU A 106 0.14 -11.65 -4.54
CA LEU A 106 1.26 -10.73 -4.35
C LEU A 106 1.14 -9.50 -5.26
N ASP A 107 0.70 -9.66 -6.50
CA ASP A 107 0.51 -8.54 -7.42
C ASP A 107 -0.68 -7.67 -7.02
N ASP A 108 -1.78 -8.26 -6.56
CA ASP A 108 -2.90 -7.52 -5.96
C ASP A 108 -2.47 -6.72 -4.72
N LEU A 109 -1.66 -7.33 -3.85
CA LEU A 109 -1.12 -6.65 -2.67
C LEU A 109 -0.17 -5.51 -3.05
N ARG A 110 0.67 -5.69 -4.07
CA ARG A 110 1.56 -4.62 -4.59
C ARG A 110 0.75 -3.45 -5.16
N SER A 111 -0.30 -3.75 -5.92
CA SER A 111 -1.21 -2.73 -6.47
C SER A 111 -1.88 -1.94 -5.33
N LYS A 112 -2.44 -2.62 -4.33
CA LYS A 112 -3.04 -1.99 -3.14
C LYS A 112 -2.02 -1.16 -2.34
N LEU A 113 -0.79 -1.64 -2.20
CA LEU A 113 0.28 -0.92 -1.52
C LEU A 113 0.64 0.38 -2.26
N SER A 114 0.73 0.34 -3.59
CA SER A 114 1.00 1.51 -4.43
C SER A 114 -0.08 2.59 -4.27
N VAL A 115 -1.36 2.20 -4.34
CA VAL A 115 -2.49 3.12 -4.12
C VAL A 115 -2.48 3.72 -2.71
N THR A 116 -2.20 2.89 -1.70
CA THR A 116 -2.11 3.34 -0.29
C THR A 116 -0.97 4.33 -0.10
N GLN A 117 0.18 4.09 -0.73
CA GLN A 117 1.33 4.99 -0.67
C GLN A 117 1.01 6.35 -1.31
N ALA A 118 0.41 6.37 -2.51
CA ALA A 118 0.00 7.62 -3.17
C ALA A 118 -1.00 8.41 -2.31
N THR A 119 -1.94 7.72 -1.66
CA THR A 119 -2.91 8.34 -0.75
C THR A 119 -2.24 8.92 0.50
N ALA A 120 -1.27 8.21 1.06
CA ALA A 120 -0.50 8.69 2.21
C ALA A 120 0.34 9.93 1.86
N GLU A 121 0.96 9.95 0.68
CA GLU A 121 1.72 11.09 0.16
C GLU A 121 0.83 12.33 -0.06
N ALA A 122 -0.33 12.15 -0.70
CA ALA A 122 -1.31 13.23 -0.89
C ALA A 122 -1.84 13.79 0.45
N SER A 123 -2.07 12.90 1.43
CA SER A 123 -2.48 13.28 2.78
C SER A 123 -1.39 14.05 3.52
N ALA A 124 -0.13 13.62 3.39
CA ALA A 124 1.02 14.32 3.98
C ALA A 124 1.21 15.72 3.37
N ALA A 125 1.04 15.88 2.06
CA ALA A 125 1.08 17.17 1.39
C ALA A 125 -0.05 18.10 1.89
N SER A 126 -1.27 17.56 2.00
CA SER A 126 -2.43 18.29 2.53
C SER A 126 -2.21 18.75 3.97
N ALA A 127 -1.67 17.88 4.83
CA ALA A 127 -1.35 18.20 6.21
C ALA A 127 -0.30 19.32 6.32
N LYS A 128 0.76 19.28 5.49
CA LYS A 128 1.76 20.35 5.44
C LYS A 128 1.16 21.70 5.01
N SER A 129 0.27 21.69 4.01
CA SER A 129 -0.44 22.89 3.58
C SER A 129 -1.33 23.45 4.69
N ALA A 130 -2.11 22.60 5.37
CA ALA A 130 -2.95 23.00 6.49
C ALA A 130 -2.12 23.58 7.64
N GLN A 131 -0.99 22.94 7.98
CA GLN A 131 -0.07 23.45 9.00
C GLN A 131 0.44 24.86 8.65
N SER A 132 0.84 25.09 7.40
CA SER A 132 1.29 26.41 6.95
C SER A 132 0.19 27.47 7.05
N GLN A 133 -1.06 27.12 6.72
CA GLN A 133 -2.21 28.01 6.88
C GLN A 133 -2.49 28.34 8.35
N CYS A 134 -2.47 27.34 9.24
CA CYS A 134 -2.63 27.56 10.69
C CYS A 134 -1.55 28.48 11.26
N LEU A 135 -0.29 28.35 10.81
CA LEU A 135 0.79 29.24 11.22
C LEU A 135 0.58 30.69 10.75
N SER A 136 0.04 30.89 9.53
CA SER A 136 -0.32 32.22 9.03
C SER A 136 -1.43 32.86 9.88
N LEU A 137 -2.50 32.11 10.15
CA LEU A 137 -3.62 32.58 10.98
C LEU A 137 -3.18 32.88 12.41
N LEU A 138 -2.27 32.10 12.98
CA LEU A 138 -1.72 32.36 14.31
C LEU A 138 -0.95 33.69 14.34
N LYS A 139 -0.19 33.99 13.28
CA LYS A 139 0.52 35.27 13.16
C LYS A 139 -0.47 36.44 13.08
N GLU A 140 -1.49 36.33 12.24
CA GLU A 140 -2.54 37.35 12.11
C GLU A 140 -3.28 37.58 13.44
N LEU A 141 -3.61 36.51 14.17
CA LEU A 141 -4.26 36.61 15.48
C LEU A 141 -3.38 37.35 16.49
N ASN A 142 -2.07 37.09 16.49
CA ASN A 142 -1.12 37.76 17.37
C ASN A 142 -0.97 39.26 17.04
N GLU A 143 -1.01 39.63 15.76
CA GLU A 143 -1.04 41.03 15.32
C GLU A 143 -2.33 41.74 15.76
N LYS A 144 -3.48 41.06 15.64
CA LYS A 144 -4.78 41.59 16.10
C LYS A 144 -4.84 41.74 17.62
N ASP A 145 -4.31 40.77 18.38
CA ASP A 145 -4.21 40.86 19.83
C ASP A 145 -3.36 42.07 20.27
N SER A 146 -2.22 42.29 19.60
CA SER A 146 -1.37 43.45 19.84
C SER A 146 -2.09 44.77 19.53
N SER A 147 -2.84 44.82 18.43
CA SER A 147 -3.65 45.98 18.05
C SER A 147 -4.78 46.23 19.06
N LEU A 148 -5.45 45.19 19.56
CA LEU A 148 -6.51 45.31 20.55
C LEU A 148 -5.99 45.87 21.88
N LYS A 149 -4.84 45.39 22.35
CA LYS A 149 -4.17 45.94 23.55
C LYS A 149 -3.85 47.43 23.39
N GLU A 150 -3.47 47.86 22.18
CA GLU A 150 -3.23 49.28 21.91
C GLU A 150 -4.54 50.10 21.89
N HIS A 151 -5.62 49.54 21.33
CA HIS A 151 -6.94 50.17 21.41
C HIS A 151 -7.43 50.27 22.86
N GLU A 152 -7.22 49.24 23.68
CA GLU A 152 -7.56 49.22 25.10
C GLU A 152 -6.84 50.34 25.86
N ARG A 153 -5.53 50.51 25.67
CA ARG A 153 -4.76 51.62 26.28
C ARG A 153 -5.32 52.99 25.89
N ARG A 154 -5.68 53.17 24.62
CA ARG A 154 -6.25 54.44 24.14
C ARG A 154 -7.62 54.71 24.75
N VAL A 155 -8.46 53.69 24.87
CA VAL A 155 -9.77 53.80 25.53
C VAL A 155 -9.61 54.15 27.00
N ASN A 156 -8.67 53.51 27.72
CA ASN A 156 -8.38 53.84 29.11
C ASN A 156 -7.93 55.29 29.26
N LYS A 157 -7.03 55.77 28.40
CA LYS A 157 -6.60 57.17 28.37
C LYS A 157 -7.75 58.15 28.11
N LEU A 158 -8.67 57.82 27.20
CA LEU A 158 -9.87 58.62 26.96
C LEU A 158 -10.81 58.62 28.17
N GLY A 159 -10.95 57.48 28.85
CA GLY A 159 -11.68 57.37 30.11
C GLY A 159 -11.12 58.31 31.17
N GLU A 160 -9.80 58.29 31.38
CA GLU A 160 -9.12 59.23 32.30
C GLU A 160 -9.39 60.68 31.90
N GLN A 161 -9.33 61.03 30.61
CA GLN A 161 -9.62 62.40 30.14
C GLN A 161 -11.07 62.82 30.42
N LEU A 162 -12.03 61.91 30.25
CA LEU A 162 -13.43 62.16 30.58
C LEU A 162 -13.62 62.40 32.08
N ASP A 163 -12.94 61.64 32.94
CA ASP A 163 -13.01 61.82 34.39
C ASP A 163 -12.48 63.21 34.81
N HIS A 164 -11.41 63.71 34.18
CA HIS A 164 -10.90 65.05 34.43
C HIS A 164 -11.92 66.12 33.99
N LEU A 165 -12.51 65.97 32.80
CA LEU A 165 -13.51 66.90 32.28
C LEU A 165 -14.78 66.93 33.14
N GLN A 166 -15.20 65.79 33.67
CA GLN A 166 -16.35 65.70 34.57
C GLN A 166 -16.07 66.46 35.88
N LYS A 167 -14.90 66.28 36.49
CA LYS A 167 -14.50 67.03 37.70
C LYS A 167 -14.43 68.53 37.46
N ASP A 168 -13.87 68.93 36.31
CA ASP A 168 -13.83 70.35 35.90
C ASP A 168 -15.25 70.92 35.73
N LEU A 169 -16.17 70.16 35.12
CA LEU A 169 -17.56 70.57 34.96
C LEU A 169 -18.25 70.73 36.32
N GLU A 170 -18.13 69.76 37.22
CA GLU A 170 -18.68 69.82 38.58
C GLU A 170 -18.14 71.05 39.35
N SER A 171 -16.85 71.35 39.22
CA SER A 171 -16.25 72.55 39.85
C SER A 171 -16.83 73.85 39.29
N ARG A 172 -17.06 73.93 37.97
CA ARG A 172 -17.66 75.09 37.31
C ARG A 172 -19.12 75.26 37.68
N GLU A 173 -19.89 74.18 37.76
CA GLU A 173 -21.28 74.20 38.21
C GLU A 173 -21.40 74.72 39.65
N TYR A 174 -20.47 74.31 40.54
CA TYR A 174 -20.40 74.83 41.89
C TYR A 174 -20.12 76.34 41.92
N SER A 175 -19.09 76.81 41.21
CA SER A 175 -18.77 78.24 41.12
C SER A 175 -19.90 79.05 40.48
N GLN A 176 -20.55 78.52 39.45
CA GLN A 176 -21.69 79.17 38.80
C GLN A 176 -22.89 79.30 39.76
N ARG A 177 -23.15 78.27 40.58
CA ARG A 177 -24.19 78.33 41.61
C ARG A 177 -23.88 79.39 42.66
N GLN A 178 -22.64 79.46 43.15
CA GLN A 178 -22.21 80.51 44.08
C GLN A 178 -22.36 81.91 43.48
N LEU A 179 -21.94 82.11 42.23
CA LEU A 179 -22.10 83.39 41.54
C LEU A 179 -23.58 83.77 41.38
N LYS A 180 -24.45 82.80 41.09
CA LYS A 180 -25.89 83.02 40.98
C LYS A 180 -26.50 83.47 42.31
N ASP A 181 -26.12 82.83 43.41
CA ASP A 181 -26.60 83.18 44.76
C ASP A 181 -26.11 84.58 45.17
N GLU A 182 -24.85 84.91 44.86
CA GLU A 182 -24.25 86.23 45.08
C GLU A 182 -24.95 87.32 44.27
N VAL A 183 -25.24 87.07 42.99
CA VAL A 183 -25.99 87.98 42.11
C VAL A 183 -27.40 88.20 42.65
N LEU A 184 -28.10 87.15 43.08
CA LEU A 184 -29.44 87.26 43.65
C LEU A 184 -29.44 88.08 44.94
N ARG A 185 -28.40 87.94 45.78
CA ARG A 185 -28.21 88.77 46.98
C ARG A 185 -28.04 90.24 46.61
N ILE A 186 -27.14 90.54 45.68
CA ILE A 186 -26.91 91.91 45.20
C ILE A 186 -28.17 92.50 44.56
N GLU A 187 -28.90 91.72 43.77
CA GLU A 187 -30.17 92.14 43.16
C GLU A 187 -31.21 92.51 44.22
N THR A 188 -31.33 91.70 45.28
CA THR A 188 -32.22 91.97 46.42
C THR A 188 -31.77 93.24 47.16
N ASP A 189 -30.47 93.40 47.42
CA ASP A 189 -29.91 94.59 48.08
C ASP A 189 -30.16 95.87 47.26
N ILE A 190 -30.01 95.80 45.94
CA ILE A 190 -30.32 96.91 45.01
C ILE A 190 -31.82 97.19 45.00
N MET A 191 -32.67 96.16 44.94
CA MET A 191 -34.12 96.30 44.92
C MET A 191 -34.63 96.97 46.20
N ASP A 192 -34.10 96.57 47.35
CA ASP A 192 -34.38 97.19 48.65
C ASP A 192 -33.88 98.64 48.71
N ALA A 193 -32.70 98.92 48.17
CA ALA A 193 -32.16 100.28 48.08
C ALA A 193 -33.02 101.18 47.18
N VAL A 194 -33.43 100.67 46.01
CA VAL A 194 -34.32 101.36 45.07
C VAL A 194 -35.70 101.57 45.69
N ALA A 195 -36.26 100.60 46.40
CA ALA A 195 -37.54 100.74 47.09
C ALA A 195 -37.47 101.83 48.18
N LYS A 196 -36.36 101.92 48.92
CA LYS A 196 -36.11 103.02 49.88
C LYS A 196 -36.00 104.39 49.18
N VAL A 197 -35.34 104.44 48.02
CA VAL A 197 -35.16 105.67 47.22
C VAL A 197 -36.43 106.06 46.44
N GLY A 198 -37.33 105.11 46.18
CA GLY A 198 -38.59 105.28 45.43
C GLY A 198 -39.64 106.21 46.04
N SER A 199 -39.30 106.91 47.12
CA SER A 199 -39.98 108.15 47.51
C SER A 199 -39.50 109.37 46.70
N ASN A 200 -38.58 109.21 45.76
CA ASN A 200 -38.09 110.29 44.90
C ASN A 200 -38.05 109.92 43.41
N LYS A 201 -38.40 110.90 42.57
CA LYS A 201 -38.72 110.77 41.14
C LYS A 201 -37.47 110.66 40.27
N ASP A 202 -36.88 109.47 40.11
CA ASP A 202 -35.75 109.29 39.19
C ASP A 202 -36.05 108.31 38.06
N ASN A 203 -36.22 108.90 36.87
CA ASN A 203 -36.56 108.26 35.59
C ASN A 203 -35.35 107.54 34.94
N GLU A 204 -34.23 107.38 35.64
CA GLU A 204 -33.01 106.75 35.11
C GLU A 204 -33.01 105.21 35.20
N LEU A 205 -33.77 104.63 36.14
CA LEU A 205 -33.97 103.17 36.23
C LEU A 205 -34.66 102.59 34.98
N LEU A 206 -35.55 103.38 34.34
CA LEU A 206 -36.18 103.03 33.07
C LEU A 206 -35.19 102.93 31.90
N LYS A 207 -34.05 103.64 31.98
CA LYS A 207 -33.02 103.65 30.94
C LYS A 207 -32.08 102.45 31.07
N ILE A 208 -31.75 102.04 32.30
CA ILE A 208 -30.97 100.82 32.55
C ILE A 208 -31.79 99.56 32.22
N LEU A 209 -33.12 99.58 32.43
CA LEU A 209 -34.01 98.50 31.95
C LEU A 209 -33.98 98.36 30.41
N SER A 210 -33.66 99.45 29.68
CA SER A 210 -33.50 99.42 28.23
C SER A 210 -32.18 98.82 27.76
N ASP A 211 -31.17 98.67 28.63
CA ASP A 211 -29.94 97.93 28.30
C ASP A 211 -30.13 96.40 28.42
N VAL A 212 -31.24 95.97 29.01
CA VAL A 212 -31.80 94.60 28.93
C VAL A 212 -32.64 94.42 27.64
N SER A 213 -32.42 95.26 26.64
CA SER A 213 -33.23 95.40 25.41
C SER A 213 -33.40 94.10 24.61
N PRO A 214 -34.59 93.89 23.99
CA PRO A 214 -34.92 92.75 23.12
C PRO A 214 -33.87 92.45 22.05
N ARG A 215 -33.10 93.45 21.60
CA ARG A 215 -32.10 93.30 20.55
C ARG A 215 -30.89 92.44 20.98
N ASN A 216 -30.53 92.46 22.28
CA ASN A 216 -29.50 91.57 22.82
C ASN A 216 -30.05 90.14 23.01
N ILE A 217 -31.32 90.01 23.40
CA ILE A 217 -32.03 88.72 23.50
C ILE A 217 -32.15 88.07 22.12
N ASP A 218 -32.45 88.84 21.07
CA ASP A 218 -32.52 88.36 19.69
C ASP A 218 -31.17 87.83 19.18
N ASN A 219 -30.06 88.49 19.51
CA ASN A 219 -28.72 88.02 19.15
C ASN A 219 -28.37 86.71 19.87
N LEU A 220 -28.71 86.61 21.16
CA LEU A 220 -28.56 85.38 21.94
C LEU A 220 -29.41 84.24 21.36
N ASN A 221 -30.66 84.52 20.98
CA ASN A 221 -31.55 83.54 20.33
C ASN A 221 -31.02 83.09 18.97
N LYS A 222 -30.46 84.00 18.15
CA LYS A 222 -29.82 83.61 16.88
C LYS A 222 -28.63 82.69 17.09
N LEU A 223 -27.80 82.97 18.10
CA LEU A 223 -26.65 82.13 18.43
C LEU A 223 -27.09 80.76 18.96
N LEU A 224 -28.11 80.71 19.82
CA LEU A 224 -28.72 79.47 20.32
C LEU A 224 -29.27 78.61 19.17
N ASN A 225 -30.07 79.20 18.28
CA ASN A 225 -30.60 78.49 17.11
C ASN A 225 -29.50 77.95 16.18
N ALA A 226 -28.40 78.70 15.99
CA ALA A 226 -27.26 78.23 15.21
C ALA A 226 -26.57 77.03 15.90
N LYS A 227 -26.46 77.06 17.23
CA LYS A 227 -25.89 75.95 18.02
C LYS A 227 -26.81 74.73 18.04
N ASP A 228 -28.12 74.93 18.13
CA ASP A 228 -29.10 73.84 18.05
C ASP A 228 -29.07 73.16 16.68
N ALA A 229 -28.90 73.93 15.60
CA ALA A 229 -28.70 73.38 14.24
C ALA A 229 -27.39 72.58 14.13
N GLU A 230 -26.30 73.08 14.72
CA GLU A 230 -25.02 72.36 14.77
C GLU A 230 -25.12 71.06 15.57
N ILE A 231 -25.80 71.08 16.72
CA ILE A 231 -26.08 69.91 17.56
C ILE A 231 -26.93 68.89 16.78
N ALA A 232 -27.95 69.34 16.04
CA ALA A 232 -28.76 68.46 15.21
C ALA A 232 -27.91 67.76 14.12
N ARG A 233 -27.04 68.51 13.43
CA ARG A 233 -26.11 67.96 12.42
C ARG A 233 -25.17 66.92 13.02
N LEU A 234 -24.58 67.21 14.19
CA LEU A 234 -23.68 66.27 14.89
C LEU A 234 -24.43 65.00 15.34
N ARG A 235 -25.68 65.12 15.81
CA ARG A 235 -26.52 63.95 16.16
C ARG A 235 -26.79 63.06 14.94
N ASP A 236 -27.06 63.65 13.78
CA ASP A 236 -27.27 62.89 12.55
C ASP A 236 -25.97 62.21 12.08
N GLU A 237 -24.83 62.88 12.19
CA GLU A 237 -23.51 62.30 11.87
C GLU A 237 -23.18 61.12 12.79
N ILE A 238 -23.44 61.25 14.11
CA ILE A 238 -23.31 60.15 15.07
C ILE A 238 -24.24 58.98 14.71
N ARG A 239 -25.48 59.25 14.28
CA ARG A 239 -26.44 58.21 13.87
C ARG A 239 -25.93 57.43 12.65
N ILE A 240 -25.44 58.15 11.63
CA ILE A 240 -24.87 57.54 10.42
C ILE A 240 -23.64 56.69 10.75
N LEU A 241 -22.72 57.21 11.55
CA LEU A 241 -21.53 56.48 11.98
C LEU A 241 -21.90 55.24 12.81
N SER A 242 -22.85 55.35 13.73
CA SER A 242 -23.33 54.23 14.55
C SER A 242 -23.95 53.12 13.69
N ALA A 243 -24.74 53.49 12.67
CA ALA A 243 -25.30 52.53 11.72
C ALA A 243 -24.21 51.86 10.87
N HIS A 244 -23.23 52.63 10.39
CA HIS A 244 -22.08 52.12 9.65
C HIS A 244 -21.29 51.10 10.49
N TRP A 245 -20.96 51.43 11.75
CA TRP A 245 -20.25 50.52 12.65
C TRP A 245 -21.07 49.27 12.97
N THR A 246 -22.37 49.41 13.19
CA THR A 246 -23.27 48.26 13.41
C THR A 246 -23.28 47.30 12.22
N ASN A 247 -23.39 47.83 10.99
CA ASN A 247 -23.35 47.02 9.78
C ASN A 247 -21.97 46.36 9.59
N LYS A 248 -20.89 47.09 9.89
CA LYS A 248 -19.54 46.53 9.83
C LYS A 248 -19.33 45.39 10.82
N THR A 249 -19.86 45.50 12.04
CA THR A 249 -19.85 44.42 13.04
C THR A 249 -20.59 43.19 12.52
N LYS A 250 -21.81 43.35 12.00
CA LYS A 250 -22.60 42.24 11.43
C LYS A 250 -21.89 41.54 10.26
N GLU A 251 -21.23 42.30 9.40
CA GLU A 251 -20.46 41.74 8.28
C GLU A 251 -19.28 40.90 8.79
N LEU A 252 -18.53 41.40 9.78
CA LEU A 252 -17.42 40.67 10.38
C LEU A 252 -17.90 39.41 11.14
N GLU A 253 -19.04 39.48 11.81
CA GLU A 253 -19.68 38.33 12.45
C GLU A 253 -20.10 37.26 11.43
N SER A 254 -20.71 37.67 10.31
CA SER A 254 -21.07 36.77 9.20
C SER A 254 -19.84 36.07 8.62
N GLN A 255 -18.74 36.80 8.41
CA GLN A 255 -17.47 36.23 7.96
C GLN A 255 -16.88 35.23 8.96
N LEU A 256 -16.91 35.55 10.26
CA LEU A 256 -16.43 34.65 11.31
C LEU A 256 -17.27 33.36 11.37
N GLU A 257 -18.58 33.46 11.24
CA GLU A 257 -19.48 32.31 11.22
C GLU A 257 -19.25 31.43 10.00
N LYS A 258 -19.03 32.03 8.82
CA LYS A 258 -18.64 31.30 7.61
C LYS A 258 -17.33 30.54 7.83
N GLN A 259 -16.33 31.19 8.43
CA GLN A 259 -15.03 30.57 8.73
C GLN A 259 -15.17 29.41 9.72
N LYS A 260 -16.01 29.54 10.76
CA LYS A 260 -16.30 28.47 11.71
C LYS A 260 -16.91 27.25 11.02
N ARG A 261 -17.84 27.43 10.08
CA ARG A 261 -18.44 26.32 9.33
C ARG A 261 -17.42 25.59 8.45
N THR A 262 -16.55 26.34 7.78
CA THR A 262 -15.48 25.73 6.98
C THR A 262 -14.48 24.98 7.86
N ASP A 263 -14.16 25.50 9.05
CA ASP A 263 -13.29 24.82 10.02
C ASP A 263 -13.93 23.53 10.56
N GLN A 264 -15.21 23.54 10.87
CA GLN A 264 -15.94 22.32 11.28
C GLN A 264 -15.97 21.25 10.19
N GLU A 265 -16.15 21.63 8.93
CA GLU A 265 -16.12 20.70 7.80
C GLU A 265 -14.71 20.13 7.59
N LEU A 266 -13.67 20.96 7.70
CA LEU A 266 -12.28 20.50 7.69
C LEU A 266 -12.01 19.53 8.84
N LYS A 267 -12.46 19.84 10.06
CA LYS A 267 -12.32 18.96 11.23
C LYS A 267 -12.98 17.60 11.01
N LYS A 268 -14.18 17.55 10.40
CA LYS A 268 -14.83 16.28 10.03
C LYS A 268 -14.01 15.48 9.03
N ARG A 269 -13.41 16.14 8.03
CA ARG A 269 -12.54 15.49 7.04
C ARG A 269 -11.25 14.97 7.68
N ILE A 270 -10.65 15.73 8.59
CA ILE A 270 -9.47 15.31 9.36
C ILE A 270 -9.78 14.05 10.18
N LEU A 271 -10.90 14.03 10.92
CA LEU A 271 -11.33 12.85 11.69
C LEU A 271 -11.50 11.60 10.80
N LYS A 272 -12.09 11.75 9.60
CA LYS A 272 -12.20 10.64 8.63
C LYS A 272 -10.83 10.15 8.18
N LEU A 273 -9.91 11.05 7.87
CA LEU A 273 -8.55 10.71 7.46
C LEU A 273 -7.74 10.05 8.59
N GLU A 274 -7.88 10.51 9.83
CA GLU A 274 -7.27 9.89 11.00
C GLU A 274 -7.76 8.44 11.19
N PHE A 275 -9.06 8.20 11.01
CA PHE A 275 -9.62 6.86 11.07
C PHE A 275 -9.05 5.95 9.97
N CYS A 276 -9.03 6.41 8.71
CA CYS A 276 -8.43 5.67 7.60
C CYS A 276 -6.93 5.39 7.82
N LEU A 277 -6.19 6.35 8.40
CA LEU A 277 -4.78 6.20 8.72
C LEU A 277 -4.57 5.16 9.83
N GLN A 278 -5.40 5.18 10.88
CA GLN A 278 -5.36 4.19 11.95
C GLN A 278 -5.65 2.78 11.43
N GLU A 279 -6.63 2.65 10.54
CA GLU A 279 -6.94 1.38 9.87
C GLU A 279 -5.76 0.89 9.03
N SER A 280 -5.17 1.76 8.21
CA SER A 280 -3.98 1.44 7.40
C SER A 280 -2.80 0.99 8.28
N ARG A 281 -2.53 1.67 9.39
CA ARG A 281 -1.51 1.27 10.38
C ARG A 281 -1.81 -0.08 11.02
N SER A 282 -3.08 -0.41 11.24
CA SER A 282 -3.48 -1.71 11.76
C SER A 282 -3.24 -2.84 10.75
N GLN A 283 -3.49 -2.56 9.46
CA GLN A 283 -3.25 -3.49 8.35
C GLN A 283 -1.75 -3.72 8.13
N ILE A 284 -0.93 -2.66 8.15
CA ILE A 284 0.54 -2.77 8.08
C ILE A 284 1.07 -3.65 9.21
N ARG A 285 0.58 -3.47 10.45
CA ARG A 285 0.97 -4.32 11.60
C ARG A 285 0.54 -5.79 11.43
N LYS A 286 -0.54 -6.08 10.70
CA LYS A 286 -0.94 -7.46 10.36
C LYS A 286 -0.02 -8.03 9.29
N LEU A 287 0.31 -7.25 8.25
CA LEU A 287 1.22 -7.65 7.18
C LEU A 287 2.65 -7.89 7.68
N GLN A 288 3.16 -7.07 8.59
CA GLN A 288 4.47 -7.29 9.23
C GLN A 288 4.52 -8.62 9.97
N ARG A 289 3.50 -8.91 10.80
CA ARG A 289 3.39 -10.21 11.49
C ARG A 289 3.26 -11.39 10.53
N ALA A 290 2.58 -11.22 9.41
CA ALA A 290 2.51 -12.24 8.37
C ALA A 290 3.87 -12.43 7.66
N GLY A 291 4.60 -11.34 7.41
CA GLY A 291 5.96 -11.35 6.87
C GLY A 291 6.94 -12.10 7.77
N GLU A 292 6.98 -11.75 9.06
CA GLU A 292 7.84 -12.42 10.06
C GLU A 292 7.56 -13.93 10.16
N LYS A 293 6.29 -14.34 10.03
CA LYS A 293 5.93 -15.77 9.99
C LYS A 293 6.48 -16.45 8.74
N ARG A 294 6.34 -15.83 7.56
CA ARG A 294 6.90 -16.36 6.30
C ARG A 294 8.43 -16.46 6.36
N ASP A 295 9.11 -15.46 6.91
CA ASP A 295 10.57 -15.46 7.04
C ASP A 295 11.06 -16.59 7.97
N LYS A 296 10.34 -16.85 9.07
CA LYS A 296 10.62 -18.01 9.93
C LYS A 296 10.47 -19.34 9.18
N GLN A 297 9.40 -19.49 8.40
CA GLN A 297 9.18 -20.69 7.58
C GLN A 297 10.25 -20.87 6.49
N LEU A 298 10.65 -19.78 5.83
CA LEU A 298 11.74 -19.78 4.85
C LEU A 298 13.07 -20.19 5.48
N LYS A 299 13.36 -19.70 6.69
CA LYS A 299 14.56 -20.08 7.44
C LYS A 299 14.54 -21.56 7.80
N GLU A 300 13.41 -22.08 8.28
CA GLU A 300 13.23 -23.49 8.60
C GLU A 300 13.38 -24.40 7.36
N LEU A 301 12.80 -24.01 6.22
CA LEU A 301 12.99 -24.72 4.96
C LEU A 301 14.46 -24.71 4.50
N LYS A 302 15.15 -23.59 4.66
CA LYS A 302 16.57 -23.47 4.31
C LYS A 302 17.44 -24.37 5.19
N ASP A 303 17.17 -24.42 6.49
CA ASP A 303 17.87 -25.31 7.42
C ASP A 303 17.61 -26.79 7.10
N GLN A 304 16.38 -27.14 6.70
CA GLN A 304 16.05 -28.50 6.22
C GLN A 304 16.79 -28.88 4.92
N VAL A 305 17.03 -27.95 4.00
CA VAL A 305 17.82 -28.19 2.78
C VAL A 305 19.31 -28.33 3.12
N GLY A 306 19.83 -27.53 4.05
CA GLY A 306 21.22 -27.62 4.51
C GLY A 306 21.53 -28.95 5.21
N MET A 307 20.58 -29.48 5.99
CA MET A 307 20.72 -30.79 6.65
C MET A 307 20.57 -32.00 5.71
N LYS A 308 20.05 -31.79 4.48
CA LYS A 308 19.81 -32.85 3.48
C LYS A 308 20.87 -32.91 2.36
N GLN A 309 22.00 -32.21 2.47
CA GLN A 309 23.18 -32.50 1.66
C GLN A 309 24.14 -33.45 2.39
N PRO A 310 24.04 -34.79 2.20
CA PRO A 310 25.07 -35.70 2.63
C PRO A 310 26.32 -35.56 1.75
N SER A 311 27.46 -35.51 2.43
CA SER A 311 28.81 -35.61 1.89
C SER A 311 28.97 -36.81 0.95
N VAL A 312 29.10 -36.55 -0.35
CA VAL A 312 29.56 -37.54 -1.35
C VAL A 312 30.59 -36.83 -2.23
N PRO A 313 31.75 -37.46 -2.53
CA PRO A 313 32.98 -36.73 -2.79
C PRO A 313 33.02 -36.13 -4.20
N TYR A 314 33.59 -34.93 -4.21
CA TYR A 314 34.10 -34.11 -5.32
C TYR A 314 34.45 -34.92 -6.58
N ARG A 315 33.57 -34.92 -7.59
CA ARG A 315 33.96 -35.16 -8.97
C ARG A 315 33.66 -33.88 -9.74
N ASP A 316 34.76 -33.21 -10.08
CA ASP A 316 34.83 -31.92 -10.73
C ASP A 316 34.44 -32.07 -12.21
N ASP A 317 33.14 -32.13 -12.48
CA ASP A 317 32.59 -31.93 -13.83
C ASP A 317 31.62 -30.75 -13.74
N LYS A 318 32.20 -29.54 -13.75
CA LYS A 318 31.48 -28.27 -13.92
C LYS A 318 30.82 -28.21 -15.30
N HIS A 319 29.73 -28.94 -15.49
CA HIS A 319 28.75 -28.56 -16.49
C HIS A 319 27.83 -27.52 -15.87
N ASN A 320 28.11 -26.25 -16.17
CA ASN A 320 27.24 -25.14 -15.82
C ASN A 320 25.84 -25.43 -16.38
N PHE A 321 24.84 -25.53 -15.52
CA PHE A 321 23.43 -25.74 -15.88
C PHE A 321 22.95 -24.78 -16.99
N TRP A 322 23.50 -23.56 -16.99
CA TRP A 322 23.25 -22.50 -17.98
C TRP A 322 23.76 -22.82 -19.41
N GLU A 323 24.68 -23.76 -19.59
CA GLU A 323 25.21 -24.14 -20.90
C GLU A 323 24.44 -25.28 -21.57
N ASN A 324 23.54 -25.94 -20.83
CA ASN A 324 22.83 -27.10 -21.33
C ASN A 324 21.89 -26.73 -22.49
N GLN A 325 21.96 -27.46 -23.60
CA GLN A 325 21.21 -27.14 -24.83
C GLN A 325 19.68 -27.04 -24.60
N SER A 326 19.14 -27.81 -23.66
CA SER A 326 17.74 -27.79 -23.27
C SER A 326 17.32 -26.45 -22.66
N PHE A 327 18.15 -25.84 -21.81
CA PHE A 327 17.87 -24.52 -21.23
C PHE A 327 17.91 -23.42 -22.30
N LYS A 328 18.90 -23.47 -23.20
CA LYS A 328 18.97 -22.54 -24.35
C LYS A 328 17.72 -22.63 -25.23
N PHE A 329 17.20 -23.84 -25.45
CA PHE A 329 15.95 -24.05 -26.18
C PHE A 329 14.74 -23.43 -25.46
N ILE A 330 14.60 -23.65 -24.15
CA ILE A 330 13.48 -23.12 -23.36
C ILE A 330 13.53 -21.59 -23.28
N ALA A 331 14.71 -21.01 -23.02
CA ALA A 331 14.89 -19.56 -22.98
C ALA A 331 14.60 -18.92 -24.36
N SER A 332 15.05 -19.55 -25.45
CA SER A 332 14.74 -19.14 -26.82
C SER A 332 13.23 -19.14 -27.09
N MET A 333 12.51 -20.20 -26.73
CA MET A 333 11.06 -20.29 -26.95
C MET A 333 10.27 -19.30 -26.09
N SER A 334 10.70 -19.06 -24.85
CA SER A 334 10.08 -18.07 -23.96
C SER A 334 10.24 -16.63 -24.48
N MET A 335 11.43 -16.28 -24.98
CA MET A 335 11.67 -14.99 -25.64
C MET A 335 10.82 -14.82 -26.90
N LEU A 336 10.65 -15.86 -27.71
CA LEU A 336 9.85 -15.81 -28.93
C LEU A 336 8.35 -15.60 -28.63
N ALA A 337 7.86 -16.22 -27.55
CA ALA A 337 6.50 -16.00 -27.05
C ALA A 337 6.30 -14.55 -26.54
N LEU A 338 7.28 -14.00 -25.82
CA LEU A 338 7.23 -12.61 -25.34
C LEU A 338 7.27 -11.59 -26.49
N VAL A 339 8.05 -11.84 -27.54
CA VAL A 339 8.08 -10.98 -28.74
C VAL A 339 6.77 -11.04 -29.52
N MET A 340 6.13 -12.22 -29.60
CA MET A 340 4.80 -12.36 -30.21
C MET A 340 3.71 -11.64 -29.41
N LEU A 341 3.78 -11.66 -28.08
CA LEU A 341 2.80 -11.02 -27.21
C LEU A 341 2.93 -9.49 -27.16
N THR A 342 4.12 -8.94 -27.37
CA THR A 342 4.36 -7.48 -27.37
C THR A 342 4.11 -6.80 -28.71
N LYS A 343 3.89 -7.57 -29.79
CA LYS A 343 3.57 -7.05 -31.13
C LYS A 343 2.06 -7.06 -31.44
N ARG A 344 1.24 -7.59 -30.52
CA ARG A 344 -0.21 -7.34 -30.45
C ARG A 344 -0.46 -6.19 -29.50
#